data_AF-A0AAU9Y353-F1
#
_entry.id   AF-A0AAU9Y353-F1
#
_cell.length_a   1.000
_cell.length_b   1.000
_cell.length_c   1.000
_cell.angle_alpha   90.00
_cell.angle_beta   90.00
_cell.angle_gamma   90.00
#
_symmetry.space_group_name_H-M   'P 1'
#
loop_
_entity.id
_entity.type
_entity.pdbx_description
1 polymer ?
#
loop_
_entity_poly.entity_id
_entity_poly.type
_entity_poly.pdbx_seq_one_letter_code
_entity_poly.pdbx_strand_id
1 'polypeptide(L)'
;MSTTNFSSGRSHTKSFYELLCSPSLMGGLQQQSICFLAVDILLSITAFTGNSLILVALHKESSLHPPSKLLYCCLATTDLLVGLTSLPISALYWMSVFQEHWSLCRCVRDAAYITGYVLFLVSLMTMTAISVDRLLALLLGLRYKQIVTLKRTYIIVTTFWVFNLVASLSEFFYHRIIFMYSSLVISFCLVISFASYTKIFCTLRNHQAQVGDQQQPSQTNALNMARFREAVYSALWVQLALVVCYAPLCTVNIVIAHTKKYSFLLFVIYKVAIILLCFNSTLNPFLYCWKISEVRQAMKQAIREALC
;
A
#
# COMPACT_ATOMS: atom_id res chain seq x y z
N MET A 1 58.58 33.67 -10.75
CA MET A 1 57.17 33.92 -11.11
C MET A 1 56.82 32.99 -12.25
N SER A 2 56.12 31.91 -11.94
CA SER A 2 55.60 30.97 -12.93
C SER A 2 54.24 30.51 -12.41
N THR A 3 53.19 31.00 -13.04
CA THR A 3 51.79 30.66 -12.76
C THR A 3 51.43 29.35 -13.46
N THR A 4 50.89 28.39 -12.72
CA THR A 4 50.10 27.29 -13.29
C THR A 4 48.80 27.16 -12.54
N ASN A 5 47.74 27.61 -13.21
CA ASN A 5 46.35 27.32 -12.91
C ASN A 5 46.09 25.81 -13.05
N PHE A 6 45.35 25.21 -12.10
CA PHE A 6 44.64 23.95 -12.33
C PHE A 6 43.18 24.09 -11.89
N SER A 7 42.35 24.37 -12.90
CA SER A 7 40.98 23.88 -13.15
C SER A 7 39.99 23.69 -11.98
N SER A 8 39.02 24.61 -11.95
CA SER A 8 37.58 24.39 -11.77
C SER A 8 37.11 23.05 -11.16
N GLY A 9 36.87 23.04 -9.84
CA GLY A 9 36.03 22.04 -9.20
C GLY A 9 34.56 22.25 -9.57
N ARG A 10 34.05 21.46 -10.52
CA ARG A 10 32.63 21.38 -10.87
C ARG A 10 31.88 20.79 -9.66
N SER A 11 31.15 21.61 -8.90
CA SER A 11 30.29 21.15 -7.81
C SER A 11 29.13 20.33 -8.39
N HIS A 12 29.29 19.01 -8.50
CA HIS A 12 28.18 18.13 -8.76
C HIS A 12 27.24 18.16 -7.55
N THR A 13 26.11 18.85 -7.68
CA THR A 13 25.02 18.80 -6.69
C THR A 13 24.53 17.35 -6.64
N LYS A 14 24.87 16.62 -5.57
CA LYS A 14 24.43 15.25 -5.37
C LYS A 14 22.90 15.19 -5.36
N SER A 15 22.34 14.15 -5.97
CA SER A 15 20.89 13.94 -5.96
C SER A 15 20.39 13.62 -4.54
N PHE A 16 19.11 13.89 -4.24
CA PHE A 16 18.51 13.55 -2.92
C PHE A 16 18.78 12.09 -2.53
N TYR A 17 18.74 11.18 -3.50
CA TYR A 17 18.93 9.75 -3.28
C TYR A 17 20.38 9.35 -2.98
N GLU A 18 21.36 10.08 -3.53
CA GLU A 18 22.77 9.89 -3.19
C GLU A 18 23.08 10.34 -1.76
N LEU A 19 22.34 11.32 -1.25
CA LEU A 19 22.50 11.82 0.12
C LEU A 19 21.97 10.86 1.20
N LEU A 20 21.09 9.91 0.83
CA LEU A 20 20.52 8.92 1.76
C LEU A 20 21.57 8.00 2.43
N CYS A 21 22.75 7.83 1.80
CA CYS A 21 23.86 7.04 2.34
C CYS A 21 25.17 7.87 2.37
N SER A 22 25.08 9.16 2.71
CA SER A 22 26.24 10.06 2.82
C SER A 22 26.51 10.46 4.28
N PRO A 23 27.78 10.48 4.73
CA PRO A 23 28.15 10.87 6.10
C PRO A 23 27.68 12.29 6.47
N SER A 24 27.74 13.21 5.50
CA SER A 24 27.41 14.63 5.66
C SER A 24 26.00 14.91 6.18
N LEU A 25 25.09 13.97 6.01
CA LEU A 25 23.68 14.10 6.38
C LEU A 25 23.27 13.02 7.39
N MET A 26 23.77 11.79 7.22
CA MET A 26 23.38 10.67 8.07
C MET A 26 24.10 10.63 9.42
N GLY A 27 25.23 11.36 9.59
CA GLY A 27 25.86 11.53 10.89
C GLY A 27 24.94 12.18 11.95
N GLY A 28 23.94 12.96 11.52
CA GLY A 28 22.92 13.52 12.41
C GLY A 28 21.71 12.62 12.68
N LEU A 29 21.55 11.51 11.94
CA LEU A 29 20.40 10.60 12.03
C LEU A 29 20.65 9.38 12.93
N GLN A 30 21.83 9.24 13.54
CA GLN A 30 22.23 8.02 14.23
C GLN A 30 21.25 7.62 15.36
N GLN A 31 20.82 8.57 16.18
CA GLN A 31 19.80 8.34 17.22
C GLN A 31 18.40 8.03 16.64
N GLN A 32 18.00 8.74 15.58
CA GLN A 32 16.70 8.53 14.94
C GLN A 32 16.63 7.19 14.19
N SER A 33 17.78 6.68 13.72
CA SER A 33 17.89 5.41 13.01
C SER A 33 17.47 4.23 13.90
N ILE A 34 17.77 4.29 15.21
CA ILE A 34 17.32 3.28 16.18
C ILE A 34 15.80 3.29 16.32
N CYS A 35 15.19 4.48 16.40
CA CYS A 35 13.73 4.59 16.45
C CYS A 35 13.08 4.03 15.18
N PHE A 36 13.59 4.37 14.00
CA PHE A 36 13.07 3.86 12.74
C PHE A 36 13.26 2.34 12.61
N LEU A 37 14.42 1.81 13.00
CA LEU A 37 14.67 0.38 13.08
C LEU A 37 13.63 -0.34 13.94
N ALA A 38 13.40 0.17 15.16
CA ALA A 38 12.44 -0.43 16.09
C ALA A 38 11.02 -0.42 15.52
N VAL A 39 10.61 0.68 14.89
CA VAL A 39 9.30 0.78 14.22
C VAL A 39 9.19 -0.22 13.07
N ASP A 40 10.21 -0.32 12.20
CA ASP A 40 10.20 -1.25 11.06
C ASP A 40 10.09 -2.71 11.51
N ILE A 41 10.76 -3.09 12.60
CA ILE A 41 10.66 -4.45 13.19
C ILE A 41 9.25 -4.71 13.72
N LEU A 42 8.66 -3.76 14.45
CA LEU A 42 7.29 -3.91 14.97
C LEU A 42 6.26 -4.01 13.83
N LEU A 43 6.40 -3.18 12.80
CA LEU A 43 5.55 -3.25 11.60
C LEU A 43 5.76 -4.56 10.84
N SER A 44 6.98 -5.08 10.79
CA SER A 44 7.30 -6.34 10.11
C SER A 44 6.57 -7.52 10.75
N ILE A 45 6.67 -7.64 12.07
CA ILE A 45 6.01 -8.70 12.84
C ILE A 45 4.49 -8.61 12.67
N THR A 46 3.92 -7.42 12.82
CA THR A 46 2.47 -7.21 12.72
C THR A 46 1.93 -7.45 11.31
N ALA A 47 2.62 -6.96 10.27
CA ALA A 47 2.25 -7.21 8.88
C ALA A 47 2.33 -8.71 8.53
N PHE A 48 3.41 -9.38 8.92
CA PHE A 48 3.59 -10.81 8.63
C PHE A 48 2.53 -11.66 9.34
N THR A 49 2.39 -11.49 10.65
CA THR A 49 1.44 -12.30 11.45
C THR A 49 0.00 -12.03 11.07
N GLY A 50 -0.39 -10.75 10.97
CA GLY A 50 -1.75 -10.34 10.64
C GLY A 50 -2.18 -10.86 9.26
N ASN A 51 -1.36 -10.67 8.24
CA ASN A 51 -1.73 -11.10 6.88
C ASN A 51 -1.62 -12.62 6.68
N SER A 52 -0.76 -13.31 7.42
CA SER A 52 -0.76 -14.79 7.46
C SER A 52 -2.08 -15.34 7.98
N LEU A 53 -2.59 -14.76 9.08
CA LEU A 53 -3.89 -15.12 9.65
C LEU A 53 -5.04 -14.86 8.66
N ILE A 54 -5.00 -13.74 7.93
CA ILE A 54 -5.99 -13.44 6.89
C ILE A 54 -5.95 -14.46 5.76
N LEU A 55 -4.76 -14.86 5.29
CA LEU A 55 -4.64 -15.89 4.24
C LEU A 55 -5.21 -17.23 4.70
N VAL A 56 -4.93 -17.65 5.94
CA VAL A 56 -5.50 -18.87 6.54
C VAL A 56 -7.02 -18.77 6.65
N ALA A 57 -7.54 -17.65 7.15
CA ALA A 57 -8.98 -17.41 7.29
C ALA A 57 -9.68 -17.43 5.93
N LEU A 58 -9.11 -16.75 4.93
CA LEU A 58 -9.62 -16.76 3.57
C LEU A 58 -9.59 -18.16 2.97
N HIS A 59 -8.53 -18.95 3.21
CA HIS A 59 -8.45 -20.31 2.68
C HIS A 59 -9.65 -21.17 3.15
N LYS A 60 -9.97 -21.10 4.44
CA LYS A 60 -11.11 -21.80 5.05
C LYS A 60 -12.48 -21.27 4.60
N GLU A 61 -12.56 -19.99 4.22
CA GLU A 61 -13.81 -19.35 3.84
C GLU A 61 -14.30 -19.77 2.44
N SER A 62 -15.50 -20.33 2.34
CA SER A 62 -16.09 -20.82 1.08
C SER A 62 -17.28 -20.00 0.59
N SER A 63 -17.85 -19.12 1.43
CA SER A 63 -19.02 -18.29 1.08
C SER A 63 -18.66 -17.11 0.16
N LEU A 64 -17.41 -16.68 0.15
CA LEU A 64 -16.95 -15.55 -0.66
C LEU A 64 -16.90 -15.89 -2.15
N HIS A 65 -17.34 -14.95 -2.97
CA HIS A 65 -17.23 -15.05 -4.42
C HIS A 65 -15.75 -15.30 -4.83
N PRO A 66 -15.42 -16.38 -5.58
CA PRO A 66 -14.03 -16.77 -5.80
C PRO A 66 -13.12 -15.68 -6.43
N PRO A 67 -13.59 -14.87 -7.40
CA PRO A 67 -12.84 -13.72 -7.90
C PRO A 67 -12.49 -12.68 -6.83
N SER A 68 -13.45 -12.29 -5.97
CA SER A 68 -13.20 -11.31 -4.91
C SER A 68 -12.26 -11.89 -3.85
N LYS A 69 -12.40 -13.18 -3.52
CA LYS A 69 -11.49 -13.91 -2.63
C LYS A 69 -10.05 -13.87 -3.16
N LEU A 70 -9.85 -14.06 -4.46
CA LEU A 70 -8.53 -13.98 -5.09
C LEU A 70 -7.88 -12.58 -4.91
N LEU A 71 -8.66 -11.50 -5.07
CA LEU A 71 -8.16 -10.13 -4.86
C LEU A 71 -7.76 -9.90 -3.40
N TYR A 72 -8.53 -10.40 -2.43
CA TYR A 72 -8.18 -10.31 -1.01
C TYR A 72 -6.94 -11.14 -0.68
N CYS A 73 -6.82 -12.34 -1.23
CA CYS A 73 -5.61 -13.14 -1.08
C CYS A 73 -4.39 -12.40 -1.66
N CYS A 74 -4.51 -11.81 -2.85
CA CYS A 74 -3.41 -11.04 -3.46
C CYS A 74 -2.96 -9.88 -2.57
N LEU A 75 -3.92 -9.12 -2.02
CA LEU A 75 -3.64 -8.00 -1.12
C LEU A 75 -2.94 -8.48 0.16
N ALA A 76 -3.47 -9.51 0.82
CA ALA A 76 -2.84 -10.11 1.99
C ALA A 76 -1.45 -10.70 1.68
N THR A 77 -1.24 -11.28 0.49
CA THR A 77 0.08 -11.77 0.05
C THR A 77 1.07 -10.62 -0.11
N THR A 78 0.68 -9.51 -0.75
CA THR A 78 1.57 -8.34 -0.88
C THR A 78 1.97 -7.78 0.49
N ASP A 79 1.01 -7.67 1.42
CA ASP A 79 1.28 -7.12 2.75
C ASP A 79 2.09 -8.06 3.65
N LEU A 80 1.86 -9.38 3.53
CA LEU A 80 2.71 -10.39 4.17
C LEU A 80 4.15 -10.27 3.66
N LEU A 81 4.34 -10.12 2.36
CA LEU A 81 5.66 -9.95 1.77
C LEU A 81 6.31 -8.64 2.17
N VAL A 82 5.56 -7.56 2.39
CA VAL A 82 6.09 -6.31 2.98
C VAL A 82 6.67 -6.60 4.37
N GLY A 83 5.94 -7.34 5.21
CA GLY A 83 6.40 -7.77 6.53
C GLY A 83 7.61 -8.70 6.48
N LEU A 84 7.68 -9.59 5.49
CA LEU A 84 8.74 -10.60 5.38
C LEU A 84 10.02 -10.08 4.69
N THR A 85 9.90 -9.11 3.77
CA THR A 85 11.00 -8.69 2.91
C THR A 85 11.29 -7.20 3.02
N SER A 86 10.34 -6.33 2.67
CA SER A 86 10.59 -4.88 2.57
C SER A 86 10.96 -4.24 3.91
N LEU A 87 10.23 -4.56 4.98
CA LEU A 87 10.50 -4.01 6.31
C LEU A 87 11.81 -4.54 6.92
N PRO A 88 12.15 -5.85 6.83
CA PRO A 88 13.48 -6.33 7.22
C PRO A 88 14.64 -5.72 6.43
N ILE A 89 14.48 -5.51 5.11
CA ILE A 89 15.49 -4.82 4.29
C ILE A 89 15.62 -3.35 4.75
N SER A 90 14.52 -2.67 5.07
CA SER A 90 14.53 -1.31 5.65
C SER A 90 15.24 -1.28 7.02
N ALA A 91 15.00 -2.27 7.88
CA ALA A 91 15.72 -2.39 9.14
C ALA A 91 17.23 -2.59 8.92
N LEU A 92 17.63 -3.44 7.96
CA LEU A 92 19.03 -3.59 7.58
C LEU A 92 19.64 -2.28 7.05
N TYR A 93 18.87 -1.48 6.31
CA TYR A 93 19.31 -0.15 5.87
C TYR A 93 19.64 0.74 7.08
N TRP A 94 18.77 0.78 8.10
CA TRP A 94 19.02 1.57 9.30
C TRP A 94 20.21 1.07 10.12
N MET A 95 20.41 -0.25 10.22
CA MET A 95 21.62 -0.81 10.84
C MET A 95 22.89 -0.41 10.10
N SER A 96 22.85 -0.39 8.77
CA SER A 96 23.98 0.01 7.92
C SER A 96 24.35 1.47 8.11
N VAL A 97 23.33 2.33 8.27
CA VAL A 97 23.51 3.75 8.58
C VAL A 97 24.11 3.92 9.97
N PHE A 98 23.60 3.19 10.96
CA PHE A 98 24.09 3.27 12.35
C PHE A 98 25.56 2.84 12.48
N GLN A 99 25.96 1.78 11.77
CA GLN A 99 27.33 1.25 11.73
C GLN A 99 28.24 1.99 10.74
N GLU A 100 27.74 3.01 10.05
CA GLU A 100 28.47 3.77 9.03
C GLU A 100 29.02 2.90 7.87
N HIS A 101 28.38 1.76 7.59
CA HIS A 101 28.70 0.87 6.47
C HIS A 101 28.09 1.38 5.16
N TRP A 102 28.66 2.45 4.60
CA TRP A 102 28.09 3.18 3.45
C TRP A 102 27.96 2.37 2.15
N SER A 103 28.84 1.40 1.91
CA SER A 103 28.74 0.50 0.74
C SER A 103 27.51 -0.39 0.86
N LEU A 104 27.32 -1.02 2.02
CA LEU A 104 26.18 -1.88 2.32
C LEU A 104 24.88 -1.06 2.36
N CYS A 105 24.91 0.16 2.91
CA CYS A 105 23.79 1.10 2.88
C CYS A 105 23.24 1.31 1.46
N ARG A 106 24.12 1.52 0.46
CA ARG A 106 23.68 1.74 -0.93
C ARG A 106 23.00 0.51 -1.51
N CYS A 107 23.60 -0.67 -1.37
CA CYS A 107 23.03 -1.92 -1.88
C CYS A 107 21.67 -2.23 -1.24
N VAL A 108 21.57 -2.08 0.09
CA VAL A 108 20.34 -2.38 0.83
C VAL A 108 19.26 -1.33 0.55
N ARG A 109 19.62 -0.06 0.37
CA ARG A 109 18.70 1.00 -0.07
C ARG A 109 18.08 0.64 -1.43
N ASP A 110 18.89 0.25 -2.39
CA ASP A 110 18.41 -0.06 -3.75
C ASP A 110 17.50 -1.31 -3.71
N ALA A 111 17.86 -2.33 -2.94
CA ALA A 111 17.00 -3.49 -2.69
C ALA A 111 15.67 -3.11 -2.00
N ALA A 112 15.70 -2.18 -1.03
CA ALA A 112 14.52 -1.70 -0.32
C ALA A 112 13.55 -0.98 -1.27
N TYR A 113 14.08 -0.13 -2.15
CA TYR A 113 13.25 0.58 -3.12
C TYR A 113 12.63 -0.36 -4.14
N ILE A 114 13.42 -1.24 -4.76
CA ILE A 114 12.91 -2.20 -5.75
C ILE A 114 11.78 -3.04 -5.15
N THR A 115 12.05 -3.63 -3.98
CA THR A 115 11.08 -4.52 -3.32
C THR A 115 9.84 -3.74 -2.88
N GLY A 116 10.03 -2.54 -2.29
CA GLY A 116 8.95 -1.67 -1.87
C GLY A 116 8.07 -1.23 -3.04
N TYR A 117 8.66 -0.78 -4.15
CA TYR A 117 7.93 -0.35 -5.35
C TYR A 117 7.04 -1.46 -5.90
N VAL A 118 7.58 -2.68 -6.05
CA VAL A 118 6.78 -3.82 -6.55
C VAL A 118 5.60 -4.07 -5.62
N LEU A 119 5.84 -4.25 -4.33
CA LEU A 119 4.80 -4.68 -3.39
C LEU A 119 3.74 -3.59 -3.15
N PHE A 120 4.14 -2.32 -3.00
CA PHE A 120 3.19 -1.23 -2.79
C PHE A 120 2.34 -0.95 -4.02
N LEU A 121 2.91 -0.97 -5.23
CA LEU A 121 2.13 -0.73 -6.44
C LEU A 121 1.18 -1.89 -6.75
N VAL A 122 1.61 -3.15 -6.56
CA VAL A 122 0.71 -4.30 -6.71
C VAL A 122 -0.42 -4.24 -5.67
N SER A 123 -0.09 -3.91 -4.41
CA SER A 123 -1.08 -3.73 -3.35
C SER A 123 -2.09 -2.63 -3.72
N LEU A 124 -1.61 -1.47 -4.18
CA LEU A 124 -2.45 -0.34 -4.60
C LEU A 124 -3.37 -0.69 -5.78
N MET A 125 -2.83 -1.29 -6.84
CA MET A 125 -3.61 -1.73 -8.00
C MET A 125 -4.66 -2.78 -7.60
N THR A 126 -4.31 -3.68 -6.68
CA THR A 126 -5.24 -4.68 -6.12
C THR A 126 -6.35 -4.01 -5.30
N MET A 127 -6.02 -3.02 -4.46
CA MET A 127 -7.02 -2.23 -3.72
C MET A 127 -7.98 -1.52 -4.68
N THR A 128 -7.47 -0.91 -5.74
CA THR A 128 -8.31 -0.29 -6.78
C THR A 128 -9.18 -1.31 -7.51
N ALA A 129 -8.64 -2.48 -7.84
CA ALA A 129 -9.42 -3.57 -8.44
C ALA A 129 -10.54 -4.05 -7.49
N ILE A 130 -10.29 -4.10 -6.18
CA ILE A 130 -11.33 -4.38 -5.17
C ILE A 130 -12.39 -3.26 -5.18
N SER A 131 -12.02 -1.98 -5.28
CA SER A 131 -13.00 -0.89 -5.40
C SER A 131 -13.92 -1.06 -6.62
N VAL A 132 -13.34 -1.41 -7.77
CA VAL A 132 -14.10 -1.66 -9.01
C VAL A 132 -14.95 -2.92 -8.91
N ASP A 133 -14.42 -4.02 -8.35
CA ASP A 133 -15.16 -5.26 -8.11
C ASP A 133 -16.42 -5.00 -7.26
N ARG A 134 -16.29 -4.18 -6.21
CA ARG A 134 -17.42 -3.78 -5.36
C ARG A 134 -18.44 -2.91 -6.08
N LEU A 135 -17.98 -1.99 -6.93
CA LEU A 135 -18.88 -1.21 -7.78
C LEU A 135 -19.64 -2.11 -8.76
N LEU A 136 -18.95 -3.07 -9.40
CA LEU A 136 -19.56 -4.01 -10.34
C LEU A 136 -20.58 -4.92 -9.65
N ALA A 137 -20.27 -5.41 -8.45
CA ALA A 137 -21.20 -6.21 -7.66
C ALA A 137 -22.49 -5.43 -7.34
N LEU A 138 -22.37 -4.12 -7.04
CA LEU A 138 -23.52 -3.26 -6.79
C LEU A 138 -24.34 -2.99 -8.05
N LEU A 139 -23.69 -2.62 -9.15
CA LEU A 139 -24.38 -2.20 -10.39
C LEU A 139 -24.99 -3.37 -11.17
N LEU A 140 -24.35 -4.54 -11.16
CA LEU A 140 -24.73 -5.67 -12.00
C LEU A 140 -25.61 -6.70 -11.27
N GLY A 141 -25.67 -6.67 -9.93
CA GLY A 141 -26.50 -7.54 -9.11
C GLY A 141 -26.35 -9.02 -9.49
N LEU A 142 -27.43 -9.64 -10.00
CA LEU A 142 -27.44 -11.06 -10.39
C LEU A 142 -26.49 -11.39 -11.56
N ARG A 143 -26.22 -10.43 -12.46
CA ARG A 143 -25.32 -10.63 -13.61
C ARG A 143 -23.84 -10.54 -13.23
N TYR A 144 -23.51 -10.06 -12.02
CA TYR A 144 -22.14 -9.92 -11.54
C TYR A 144 -21.35 -11.24 -11.64
N LYS A 145 -21.93 -12.35 -11.19
CA LYS A 145 -21.29 -13.68 -11.21
C LYS A 145 -20.98 -14.20 -12.62
N GLN A 146 -21.71 -13.73 -13.64
CA GLN A 146 -21.47 -14.11 -15.04
C GLN A 146 -20.35 -13.27 -15.66
N ILE A 147 -20.20 -12.02 -15.24
CA ILE A 147 -19.28 -11.06 -15.84
C ILE A 147 -17.89 -11.16 -15.20
N VAL A 148 -17.82 -11.21 -13.87
CA VAL A 148 -16.59 -11.28 -13.10
C VAL A 148 -16.28 -12.74 -12.82
N THR A 149 -15.29 -13.28 -13.54
CA THR A 149 -14.92 -14.70 -13.48
C THR A 149 -13.50 -14.87 -12.95
N LEU A 150 -13.23 -16.02 -12.33
CA LEU A 150 -11.95 -16.29 -11.67
C LEU A 150 -10.77 -16.20 -12.65
N LYS A 151 -10.94 -16.73 -13.87
CA LYS A 151 -9.92 -16.70 -14.92
C LYS A 151 -9.53 -15.27 -15.30
N ARG A 152 -10.52 -14.37 -15.45
CA ARG A 152 -10.25 -12.95 -15.79
C ARG A 152 -9.52 -12.24 -14.66
N THR A 153 -9.94 -12.45 -13.42
CA THR A 153 -9.30 -11.84 -12.25
C THR A 153 -7.87 -12.34 -12.06
N TYR A 154 -7.61 -13.63 -12.32
CA TYR A 154 -6.26 -14.18 -12.28
C TYR A 154 -5.33 -13.49 -13.29
N ILE A 155 -5.78 -13.32 -14.54
CA ILE A 155 -5.03 -12.58 -15.57
C ILE A 155 -4.72 -11.15 -15.12
N ILE A 156 -5.69 -10.44 -14.54
CA ILE A 156 -5.51 -9.07 -14.02
C ILE A 156 -4.41 -9.04 -12.94
N VAL A 157 -4.51 -9.92 -11.94
CA VAL A 157 -3.53 -9.99 -10.84
C VAL A 157 -2.14 -10.33 -11.37
N THR A 158 -2.00 -11.35 -12.22
CA THR A 158 -0.71 -11.70 -12.82
C THR A 158 -0.12 -10.53 -13.61
N THR A 159 -0.95 -9.77 -14.33
CA THR A 159 -0.51 -8.58 -15.06
C THR A 159 0.05 -7.52 -14.10
N PHE A 160 -0.60 -7.28 -12.96
CA PHE A 160 -0.09 -6.34 -11.95
C PHE A 160 1.30 -6.75 -11.44
N TRP A 161 1.50 -8.04 -11.14
CA TRP A 161 2.79 -8.55 -10.67
C TRP A 161 3.89 -8.40 -11.71
N VAL A 162 3.66 -8.93 -12.93
CA VAL A 162 4.67 -8.90 -14.00
C VAL A 162 5.03 -7.47 -14.37
N PHE A 163 4.04 -6.60 -14.53
CA PHE A 163 4.26 -5.23 -14.95
C PHE A 163 5.06 -4.43 -13.93
N ASN A 164 4.73 -4.53 -12.63
CA ASN A 164 5.47 -3.83 -11.59
C ASN A 164 6.87 -4.43 -11.36
N LEU A 165 7.04 -5.75 -11.48
CA LEU A 165 8.36 -6.38 -11.40
C LEU A 165 9.29 -5.87 -12.52
N VAL A 166 8.82 -5.82 -13.76
CA VAL A 166 9.58 -5.30 -14.91
C VAL A 166 9.88 -3.81 -14.74
N ALA A 167 8.91 -3.02 -14.29
CA ALA A 167 9.10 -1.59 -14.04
C ALA A 167 10.18 -1.36 -12.96
N SER A 168 10.12 -2.06 -11.83
CA SER A 168 11.08 -1.90 -10.74
C SER A 168 12.50 -2.34 -11.11
N LEU A 169 12.69 -3.32 -11.98
CA LEU A 169 14.03 -3.66 -12.49
C LEU A 169 14.66 -2.51 -13.32
N SER A 170 13.83 -1.65 -13.90
CA SER A 170 14.29 -0.47 -14.66
C SER A 170 14.81 0.66 -13.75
N GLU A 171 14.63 0.55 -12.43
CA GLU A 171 15.11 1.51 -11.43
C GLU A 171 16.63 1.70 -11.48
N PHE A 172 17.39 0.62 -11.72
CA PHE A 172 18.85 0.66 -11.81
C PHE A 172 19.38 1.63 -12.87
N PHE A 173 18.65 1.78 -13.97
CA PHE A 173 19.08 2.58 -15.11
C PHE A 173 18.41 3.95 -15.14
N TYR A 174 17.15 4.05 -14.71
CA TYR A 174 16.32 5.25 -14.90
C TYR A 174 15.42 5.57 -13.71
N HIS A 175 16.01 5.99 -12.59
CA HIS A 175 15.28 6.44 -11.39
C HIS A 175 14.16 7.47 -11.70
N ARG A 176 14.40 8.39 -12.64
CA ARG A 176 13.39 9.41 -12.98
C ARG A 176 12.16 8.81 -13.66
N ILE A 177 12.32 7.76 -14.45
CA ILE A 177 11.23 7.08 -15.16
C ILE A 177 10.37 6.31 -14.16
N ILE A 178 10.98 5.51 -13.28
CA ILE A 178 10.23 4.74 -12.27
C ILE A 178 9.44 5.65 -11.33
N PHE A 179 10.00 6.81 -10.97
CA PHE A 179 9.32 7.81 -10.17
C PHE A 179 8.09 8.38 -10.88
N MET A 180 8.24 8.83 -12.14
CA MET A 180 7.11 9.34 -12.95
C MET A 180 6.03 8.27 -13.14
N TYR A 181 6.45 7.05 -13.46
CA TYR A 181 5.56 5.90 -13.58
C TYR A 181 4.76 5.66 -12.28
N SER A 182 5.45 5.60 -11.14
CA SER A 182 4.84 5.38 -9.84
C SER A 182 3.83 6.49 -9.51
N SER A 183 4.20 7.74 -9.75
CA SER A 183 3.28 8.88 -9.56
C SER A 183 2.03 8.76 -10.44
N LEU A 184 2.18 8.41 -11.72
CA LEU A 184 1.05 8.25 -12.65
C LEU A 184 0.12 7.11 -12.21
N VAL A 185 0.68 5.95 -11.85
CA VAL A 185 -0.09 4.80 -11.36
C VAL A 185 -0.83 5.16 -10.08
N ILE A 186 -0.16 5.80 -9.12
CA ILE A 186 -0.77 6.20 -7.85
C ILE A 186 -1.95 7.16 -8.11
N SER A 187 -1.75 8.19 -8.93
CA SER A 187 -2.82 9.13 -9.28
C SER A 187 -4.00 8.43 -9.97
N PHE A 188 -3.74 7.54 -10.92
CA PHE A 188 -4.80 6.81 -11.64
C PHE A 188 -5.59 5.88 -10.71
N CYS A 189 -4.90 5.13 -9.85
CA CYS A 189 -5.51 4.29 -8.82
C CYS A 189 -6.38 5.10 -7.86
N LEU A 190 -5.88 6.24 -7.38
CA LEU A 190 -6.64 7.15 -6.51
C LEU A 190 -7.91 7.67 -7.19
N VAL A 191 -7.81 8.10 -8.45
CA VAL A 191 -8.96 8.62 -9.21
C VAL A 191 -9.99 7.52 -9.46
N ILE A 192 -9.58 6.32 -9.88
CA ILE A 192 -10.51 5.20 -10.09
C ILE A 192 -11.18 4.81 -8.79
N SER A 193 -10.42 4.64 -7.70
CA SER A 193 -10.99 4.30 -6.40
C SER A 193 -11.98 5.37 -5.95
N PHE A 194 -11.63 6.65 -6.07
CA PHE A 194 -12.53 7.77 -5.76
C PHE A 194 -13.81 7.72 -6.58
N ALA A 195 -13.71 7.66 -7.91
CA ALA A 195 -14.86 7.59 -8.80
C ALA A 195 -15.75 6.37 -8.51
N SER A 196 -15.14 5.21 -8.23
CA SER A 196 -15.85 3.98 -7.92
C SER A 196 -16.66 4.13 -6.63
N TYR A 197 -16.06 4.67 -5.57
CA TYR A 197 -16.74 4.88 -4.30
C TYR A 197 -17.78 6.00 -4.36
N THR A 198 -17.54 7.09 -5.09
CA THR A 198 -18.56 8.11 -5.34
C THR A 198 -19.76 7.51 -6.07
N LYS A 199 -19.54 6.69 -7.10
CA LYS A 199 -20.64 6.00 -7.80
C LYS A 199 -21.38 5.02 -6.89
N ILE A 200 -20.66 4.24 -6.08
CA ILE A 200 -21.28 3.39 -5.05
C ILE A 200 -22.19 4.26 -4.17
N PHE A 201 -21.67 5.35 -3.60
CA PHE A 201 -22.44 6.23 -2.72
C PHE A 201 -23.67 6.85 -3.41
N CYS A 202 -23.52 7.36 -4.63
CA CYS A 202 -24.62 7.94 -5.39
C CYS A 202 -25.70 6.92 -5.74
N THR A 203 -25.32 5.75 -6.25
CA THR A 203 -26.27 4.68 -6.57
C THR A 203 -27.03 4.24 -5.33
N LEU A 204 -26.33 4.11 -4.20
CA LEU A 204 -26.92 3.76 -2.91
C LEU A 204 -27.92 4.83 -2.43
N ARG A 205 -27.57 6.12 -2.52
CA ARG A 205 -28.47 7.24 -2.16
C ARG A 205 -29.71 7.29 -3.06
N ASN A 206 -29.56 7.01 -4.35
CA ASN A 206 -30.68 6.99 -5.29
C ASN A 206 -31.66 5.85 -4.98
N HIS A 207 -31.17 4.66 -4.61
CA HIS A 207 -32.03 3.57 -4.15
C HIS A 207 -32.77 3.93 -2.85
N GLN A 208 -32.14 4.66 -1.93
CA GLN A 208 -32.82 5.13 -0.71
C GLN A 208 -33.94 6.13 -1.00
N ALA A 209 -33.71 7.06 -1.93
CA ALA A 209 -34.74 8.02 -2.35
C ALA A 209 -35.95 7.32 -2.99
N GLN A 210 -35.73 6.25 -3.76
CA GLN A 210 -36.80 5.46 -4.39
C GLN A 210 -37.58 4.58 -3.40
N VAL A 211 -36.92 4.05 -2.35
CA VAL A 211 -37.58 3.22 -1.33
C VAL A 211 -38.32 4.06 -0.28
N GLY A 212 -37.93 5.31 -0.06
CA GLY A 212 -38.61 6.24 0.85
C GLY A 212 -40.04 6.61 0.41
N ASP A 213 -40.32 6.57 -0.89
CA ASP A 213 -41.65 6.87 -1.46
C ASP A 213 -42.57 5.64 -1.57
N GLN A 214 -42.07 4.42 -1.33
CA GLN A 214 -42.87 3.18 -1.42
C GLN A 214 -42.82 2.34 -0.13
N GLN A 215 -43.79 2.63 0.75
CA GLN A 215 -44.40 1.75 1.77
C GLN A 215 -43.55 1.28 2.98
N GLN A 216 -44.27 0.99 4.08
CA GLN A 216 -43.79 0.68 5.43
C GLN A 216 -42.60 -0.31 5.45
N PRO A 217 -41.52 -0.06 6.22
CA PRO A 217 -40.31 -0.85 6.11
C PRO A 217 -40.54 -2.26 6.66
N SER A 218 -40.52 -3.26 5.76
CA SER A 218 -40.45 -4.67 6.15
C SER A 218 -39.15 -4.93 6.94
N GLN A 219 -39.18 -5.89 7.86
CA GLN A 219 -38.01 -6.27 8.69
C GLN A 219 -36.77 -6.60 7.81
N THR A 220 -37.00 -7.11 6.60
CA THR A 220 -36.00 -7.35 5.55
C THR A 220 -35.35 -6.06 5.04
N ASN A 221 -36.11 -4.98 4.88
CA ASN A 221 -35.59 -3.68 4.43
C ASN A 221 -34.75 -2.99 5.51
N ALA A 222 -35.13 -3.09 6.78
CA ALA A 222 -34.33 -2.60 7.90
C ALA A 222 -32.99 -3.36 8.04
N LEU A 223 -33.02 -4.69 7.90
CA LEU A 223 -31.82 -5.54 7.95
C LEU A 223 -30.90 -5.35 6.73
N ASN A 224 -31.48 -5.03 5.57
CA ASN A 224 -30.74 -4.62 4.38
C ASN A 224 -30.10 -3.23 4.57
N MET A 225 -30.79 -2.27 5.20
CA MET A 225 -30.26 -0.93 5.50
C MET A 225 -29.09 -0.96 6.50
N ALA A 226 -29.13 -1.86 7.50
CA ALA A 226 -28.03 -2.04 8.45
C ALA A 226 -26.77 -2.64 7.78
N ARG A 227 -26.93 -3.72 6.99
CA ARG A 227 -25.84 -4.29 6.18
C ARG A 227 -25.29 -3.27 5.17
N PHE A 228 -26.15 -2.41 4.66
CA PHE A 228 -25.83 -1.32 3.73
C PHE A 228 -24.97 -0.23 4.37
N ARG A 229 -25.29 0.20 5.60
CA ARG A 229 -24.52 1.21 6.34
C ARG A 229 -23.12 0.69 6.67
N GLU A 230 -23.01 -0.57 7.11
CA GLU A 230 -21.72 -1.24 7.36
C GLU A 230 -20.85 -1.30 6.10
N ALA A 231 -21.42 -1.61 4.94
CA ALA A 231 -20.69 -1.64 3.67
C ALA A 231 -20.13 -0.27 3.25
N VAL A 232 -20.89 0.82 3.45
CA VAL A 232 -20.49 2.20 3.13
C VAL A 232 -19.41 2.72 4.09
N TYR A 233 -19.61 2.57 5.40
CA TYR A 233 -18.62 3.01 6.39
C TYR A 233 -17.31 2.27 6.21
N SER A 234 -17.37 0.96 5.97
CA SER A 234 -16.17 0.17 5.76
C SER A 234 -15.48 0.43 4.41
N ALA A 235 -16.20 0.95 3.41
CA ALA A 235 -15.60 1.40 2.15
C ALA A 235 -14.85 2.74 2.31
N LEU A 236 -15.44 3.68 3.06
CA LEU A 236 -14.84 4.98 3.36
C LEU A 236 -13.56 4.85 4.21
N TRP A 237 -13.52 3.93 5.18
CA TRP A 237 -12.33 3.71 6.00
C TRP A 237 -11.14 3.17 5.20
N VAL A 238 -11.37 2.27 4.24
CA VAL A 238 -10.32 1.75 3.35
C VAL A 238 -9.79 2.85 2.43
N GLN A 239 -10.68 3.69 1.89
CA GLN A 239 -10.29 4.81 1.05
C GLN A 239 -9.57 5.91 1.85
N LEU A 240 -10.01 6.18 3.08
CA LEU A 240 -9.35 7.10 3.99
C LEU A 240 -7.96 6.60 4.37
N ALA A 241 -7.82 5.31 4.71
CA ALA A 241 -6.54 4.69 4.98
C ALA A 241 -5.59 4.82 3.78
N LEU A 242 -6.07 4.57 2.56
CA LEU A 242 -5.30 4.69 1.34
C LEU A 242 -4.85 6.14 1.09
N VAL A 243 -5.74 7.13 1.25
CA VAL A 243 -5.36 8.55 1.10
C VAL A 243 -4.36 8.97 2.17
N VAL A 244 -4.60 8.61 3.43
CA VAL A 244 -3.72 8.98 4.56
C VAL A 244 -2.33 8.36 4.40
N CYS A 245 -2.22 7.11 3.93
CA CYS A 245 -0.94 6.43 3.82
C CYS A 245 -0.13 6.85 2.57
N TYR A 246 -0.79 7.14 1.44
CA TYR A 246 -0.11 7.47 0.18
C TYR A 246 0.10 8.98 -0.05
N ALA A 247 -0.76 9.84 0.48
CA ALA A 247 -0.68 11.29 0.24
C ALA A 247 0.63 11.92 0.76
N PRO A 248 1.13 11.58 1.96
CA PRO A 248 2.38 12.18 2.46
C PRO A 248 3.58 11.85 1.56
N LEU A 249 3.67 10.61 1.06
CA LEU A 249 4.73 10.23 0.15
C LEU A 249 4.65 11.00 -1.16
N CYS A 250 3.46 11.16 -1.73
CA CYS A 250 3.25 11.96 -2.94
C CYS A 250 3.70 13.41 -2.74
N THR A 251 3.28 14.03 -1.64
CA THR A 251 3.62 15.42 -1.31
C THR A 251 5.12 15.62 -1.17
N VAL A 252 5.81 14.75 -0.43
CA VAL A 252 7.26 14.87 -0.22
C VAL A 252 8.03 14.66 -1.52
N ASN A 253 7.60 13.71 -2.35
CA ASN A 253 8.18 13.46 -3.65
C ASN A 253 8.05 14.67 -4.60
N ILE A 254 6.91 15.36 -4.58
CA ILE A 254 6.72 16.62 -5.32
C ILE A 254 7.68 17.69 -4.80
N VAL A 255 7.77 17.85 -3.47
CA VAL A 255 8.69 18.82 -2.84
C VAL A 255 10.14 18.55 -3.23
N ILE A 256 10.58 17.28 -3.21
CA ILE A 256 11.94 16.89 -3.63
C ILE A 256 12.18 17.19 -5.11
N ALA A 257 11.18 16.97 -5.97
CA ALA A 257 11.30 17.23 -7.40
C ALA A 257 11.44 18.73 -7.72
N HIS A 258 10.81 19.60 -6.94
CA HIS A 258 10.85 21.05 -7.14
C HIS A 258 11.96 21.77 -6.35
N THR A 259 12.49 21.14 -5.30
CA THR A 259 13.46 21.77 -4.39
C THR A 259 14.88 21.30 -4.70
N LYS A 260 15.83 22.25 -4.85
CA LYS A 260 17.26 21.96 -5.04
C LYS A 260 18.10 22.00 -3.75
N LYS A 261 17.45 22.28 -2.61
CA LYS A 261 18.06 22.33 -1.28
C LYS A 261 17.43 21.27 -0.38
N TYR A 262 18.22 20.29 0.03
CA TYR A 262 17.76 19.21 0.89
C TYR A 262 18.14 19.48 2.34
N SER A 263 17.15 19.54 3.22
CA SER A 263 17.36 19.75 4.66
C SER A 263 17.18 18.43 5.42
N PHE A 264 17.81 18.30 6.58
CA PHE A 264 17.64 17.16 7.49
C PHE A 264 16.15 16.85 7.75
N LEU A 265 15.34 17.88 8.01
CA LEU A 265 13.90 17.75 8.23
C LEU A 265 13.19 17.09 7.04
N LEU A 266 13.54 17.45 5.80
CA LEU A 266 12.95 16.86 4.60
C LEU A 266 13.23 15.35 4.51
N PHE A 267 14.42 14.90 4.92
CA PHE A 267 14.75 13.46 4.97
C PHE A 267 13.93 12.72 6.03
N VAL A 268 13.78 13.30 7.22
CA VAL A 268 12.95 12.71 8.29
C VAL A 268 11.51 12.59 7.82
N ILE A 269 10.94 13.64 7.23
CA ILE A 269 9.56 13.62 6.70
C ILE A 269 9.42 12.55 5.61
N TYR A 270 10.41 12.43 4.71
CA TYR A 270 10.41 11.40 3.67
C TYR A 270 10.39 9.98 4.25
N LYS A 271 11.20 9.72 5.28
CA LYS A 271 11.25 8.40 5.94
C LYS A 271 9.98 8.11 6.73
N VAL A 272 9.43 9.10 7.42
CA VAL A 272 8.12 8.98 8.08
C VAL A 272 7.01 8.69 7.07
N ALA A 273 7.03 9.31 5.89
CA ALA A 273 6.06 9.04 4.84
C ALA A 273 6.16 7.59 4.32
N ILE A 274 7.37 7.03 4.19
CA ILE A 274 7.56 5.62 3.85
C ILE A 274 7.01 4.70 4.95
N ILE A 275 7.28 5.01 6.23
CA ILE A 275 6.76 4.21 7.36
C ILE A 275 5.24 4.24 7.39
N LEU A 276 4.63 5.40 7.16
CA LEU A 276 3.17 5.50 7.08
C LEU A 276 2.60 4.70 5.90
N LEU A 277 3.32 4.63 4.79
CA LEU A 277 2.97 3.76 3.68
C LEU A 277 3.05 2.28 4.09
N CYS A 278 4.13 1.86 4.77
CA CYS A 278 4.26 0.49 5.30
C CYS A 278 3.18 0.14 6.33
N PHE A 279 2.75 1.13 7.13
CA PHE A 279 1.70 0.95 8.12
C PHE A 279 0.38 0.52 7.49
N ASN A 280 0.09 0.92 6.24
CA ASN A 280 -1.07 0.45 5.49
C ASN A 280 -1.16 -1.08 5.44
N SER A 281 -0.02 -1.77 5.25
CA SER A 281 0.04 -3.24 5.22
C SER A 281 -0.30 -3.90 6.57
N THR A 282 -0.14 -3.18 7.68
CA THR A 282 -0.55 -3.65 9.02
C THR A 282 -2.02 -3.37 9.32
N LEU A 283 -2.62 -2.36 8.69
CA LEU A 283 -4.02 -1.99 8.90
C LEU A 283 -5.00 -2.96 8.21
N ASN A 284 -4.59 -3.56 7.10
CA ASN A 284 -5.47 -4.41 6.28
C ASN A 284 -6.09 -5.58 7.06
N PRO A 285 -5.35 -6.36 7.88
CA PRO A 285 -5.94 -7.38 8.75
C PRO A 285 -7.04 -6.87 9.69
N PHE A 286 -6.82 -5.72 10.34
CA PHE A 286 -7.82 -5.11 11.23
C PHE A 286 -9.06 -4.67 10.45
N LEU A 287 -8.86 -4.11 9.25
CA LEU A 287 -9.94 -3.72 8.36
C LEU A 287 -10.75 -4.93 7.91
N TYR A 288 -10.13 -6.06 7.57
CA TYR A 288 -10.85 -7.29 7.21
C TYR A 288 -11.63 -7.89 8.38
N CYS A 289 -11.03 -7.94 9.55
CA CYS A 289 -11.67 -8.50 10.74
C CYS A 289 -12.81 -7.62 11.26
N TRP A 290 -12.71 -6.30 11.09
CA TRP A 290 -13.83 -5.41 11.35
C TRP A 290 -14.94 -5.62 10.29
N LYS A 291 -14.56 -5.64 9.01
CA LYS A 291 -15.49 -5.54 7.87
C LYS A 291 -16.23 -6.82 7.50
N ILE A 292 -15.55 -7.96 7.50
CA ILE A 292 -16.08 -9.22 6.98
C ILE A 292 -16.31 -10.14 8.17
N SER A 293 -17.56 -10.24 8.60
CA SER A 293 -17.98 -11.07 9.74
C SER A 293 -17.52 -12.52 9.61
N GLU A 294 -17.52 -13.04 8.39
CA GLU A 294 -17.13 -14.37 7.99
C GLU A 294 -15.61 -14.57 8.19
N VAL A 295 -14.79 -13.63 7.71
CA VAL A 295 -13.33 -13.64 7.93
C VAL A 295 -13.00 -13.44 9.40
N ARG A 296 -13.75 -12.61 10.13
CA ARG A 296 -13.60 -12.45 11.58
C ARG A 296 -13.88 -13.74 12.34
N GLN A 297 -14.93 -14.47 11.96
CA GLN A 297 -15.26 -15.76 12.57
C GLN A 297 -14.20 -16.81 12.24
N ALA A 298 -13.78 -16.90 10.98
CA ALA A 298 -12.70 -17.79 10.55
C ALA A 298 -11.37 -17.48 11.25
N MET A 299 -11.04 -16.20 11.46
CA MET A 299 -9.84 -15.79 12.21
C MET A 299 -9.95 -16.19 13.69
N LYS A 300 -11.09 -15.93 14.34
CA LYS A 300 -11.31 -16.35 15.74
C LYS A 300 -11.15 -17.86 15.90
N GLN A 301 -11.64 -18.63 14.94
CA GLN A 301 -11.48 -20.07 14.93
C GLN A 301 -10.02 -20.48 14.71
N ALA A 302 -9.31 -19.87 13.76
CA ALA A 302 -7.89 -20.14 13.53
C ALA A 302 -7.02 -19.81 14.75
N ILE A 303 -7.29 -18.71 15.44
CA ILE A 303 -6.58 -18.34 16.70
C ILE A 303 -6.88 -19.37 17.79
N ARG A 304 -8.14 -19.81 17.92
CA ARG A 304 -8.53 -20.81 18.91
C ARG A 304 -7.85 -22.16 18.66
N GLU A 305 -7.77 -22.59 17.41
CA GLU A 305 -7.07 -23.81 17.01
C GLU A 305 -5.55 -23.72 17.19
N ALA A 306 -4.95 -22.53 17.12
CA ALA A 306 -3.51 -22.34 17.34
C ALA A 306 -3.12 -22.23 18.83
N LEU A 307 -4.09 -21.89 19.70
CA LEU A 307 -3.90 -21.77 21.15
C LEU A 307 -4.33 -23.03 21.93
N CYS A 308 -4.95 -24.00 21.27
CA CYS A 308 -5.33 -25.31 21.82
C CYS A 308 -4.37 -26.38 21.33
#